data_AF-A0A7D8V327-F1
#
_entry.id   AF-A0A7D8V327-F1
#
_cell.length_a   1.000
_cell.length_b   1.000
_cell.length_c   1.000
_cell.angle_alpha   90.00
_cell.angle_beta   90.00
_cell.angle_gamma   90.00
#
_symmetry.space_group_name_H-M   'P 1'
#
loop_
_entity.id
_entity.type
_entity.pdbx_description
1 polymer ?
#
loop_
_entity_poly.entity_id
_entity_poly.type
_entity_poly.pdbx_seq_one_letter_code
_entity_poly.pdbx_strand_id
1 'polypeptide(L)'
;MNAIRSLPLINKQARPATPVQSSVAVSGSAAVQPLGPPPVPAPRVATPVAPGLPAPKKSTSPTGSRPATPRNSVVGLPGSGPETPHGGYMDAIGLRLADTVNKSCAGIDFKAKKGARKGAGWMIGESIAKELPPPPADTYLLRAVLRTVVRSLAIYVNRLDSLLLPALSDAQWAAPFNLTSSMTPLNPTQLFAVSIAHTAWETCEKLEQMLETTAYPRFVEDTLRPSMDKLDFIVSKVVRPILLAVKLDLEGSLSRTDGVAHKSPAGPATIPLADVPVTKTLSNPPASRLTKEPSNSGHPRSLTVPCCLQQFASRVDGARKVFETVAKPCEHDGEGWVAKVVVSVVWKGMRLISENEPCAPLSRTPSPTHIAKALTDVKDKEGRAVVAPSPSLAKITQLSILPSRSASRAPSPPRGPAHDPVTHALLSFEGLVKRLVGGLVQPPTAAPTAVDSSDQEAEHIAREALAEAIEALESAAISSAALHGPNGAERTLASVRRLRDDIDNDEDEKLDDALEDLPSVSLFSAIIRRTNVALSGVTPVNEKDGATLRIREAGEIWGWSKAEYERQVLSGFGPAEEWGPRVAKALKPEVERMLSTLAGITAGEAPKVNKETADAAEWVRALGVALDARAGVKVVGAA
;
A
#
# COMPACT_ATOMS: atom_id res chain seq x y z
N MET A 1 -5.11 -21.55 1.60
CA MET A 1 -5.01 -22.10 0.21
C MET A 1 -5.80 -21.39 -0.91
N ASN A 2 -6.70 -20.41 -0.70
CA ASN A 2 -7.40 -19.74 -1.82
C ASN A 2 -7.32 -18.19 -1.86
N ALA A 3 -6.66 -17.55 -0.88
CA ALA A 3 -6.56 -16.08 -0.84
C ALA A 3 -5.43 -15.50 -1.74
N ILE A 4 -4.43 -16.31 -2.11
CA ILE A 4 -3.21 -15.85 -2.81
C ILE A 4 -3.31 -16.02 -4.34
N ARG A 5 -4.17 -16.93 -4.84
CA ARG A 5 -4.38 -17.17 -6.29
C ARG A 5 -5.20 -16.10 -7.03
N SER A 6 -5.52 -14.97 -6.39
CA SER A 6 -6.27 -13.85 -7.01
C SER A 6 -5.41 -12.68 -7.46
N LEU A 7 -4.08 -12.87 -7.55
CA LEU A 7 -3.17 -11.88 -8.12
C LEU A 7 -3.00 -12.10 -9.63
N PRO A 8 -3.36 -11.13 -10.49
CA PRO A 8 -2.89 -11.08 -11.88
C PRO A 8 -1.40 -10.70 -11.99
N LEU A 9 -0.68 -10.57 -10.87
CA LEU A 9 0.75 -10.22 -10.81
C LEU A 9 1.69 -11.43 -10.94
N ILE A 10 1.17 -12.66 -10.88
CA ILE A 10 2.01 -13.88 -10.89
C ILE A 10 1.55 -14.77 -12.05
N ASN A 11 1.86 -14.34 -13.27
CA ASN A 11 1.91 -15.22 -14.42
C ASN A 11 3.31 -15.08 -15.04
N LYS A 12 4.35 -15.37 -14.25
CA LYS A 12 5.68 -15.67 -14.81
C LYS A 12 5.51 -16.95 -15.63
N GLN A 13 5.38 -16.83 -16.95
CA GLN A 13 5.58 -17.97 -17.84
C GLN A 13 6.97 -18.52 -17.54
N ALA A 14 7.03 -19.77 -17.07
CA ALA A 14 8.27 -20.50 -16.94
C ALA A 14 9.02 -20.40 -18.28
N ARG A 15 10.21 -19.80 -18.26
CA ARG A 15 11.14 -19.79 -19.37
C ARG A 15 11.42 -21.26 -19.71
N PRO A 16 11.08 -21.77 -20.90
CA PRO A 16 11.41 -23.15 -21.22
C PRO A 16 12.93 -23.25 -21.32
N ALA A 17 13.51 -24.12 -20.49
CA ALA A 17 14.88 -24.56 -20.66
C ALA A 17 15.05 -25.09 -22.09
N THR A 18 15.96 -24.45 -22.82
CA THR A 18 16.37 -24.79 -24.19
C THR A 18 16.86 -26.23 -24.24
N PRO A 19 16.28 -27.11 -25.06
CA PRO A 19 17.02 -28.25 -25.57
C PRO A 19 17.72 -27.83 -26.85
N VAL A 20 19.02 -28.14 -26.89
CA VAL A 20 19.83 -28.20 -28.11
C VAL A 20 19.14 -29.17 -29.08
N GLN A 21 18.81 -28.74 -30.31
CA GLN A 21 18.97 -29.54 -31.54
C GLN A 21 18.59 -28.79 -32.83
N SER A 22 19.56 -28.79 -33.75
CA SER A 22 19.46 -29.17 -35.18
C SER A 22 18.48 -28.44 -36.10
N SER A 23 19.08 -27.63 -36.96
CA SER A 23 18.53 -26.97 -38.15
C SER A 23 17.84 -27.93 -39.14
N VAL A 24 16.57 -27.68 -39.44
CA VAL A 24 16.00 -27.87 -40.79
C VAL A 24 15.05 -26.72 -41.08
N ALA A 25 15.33 -25.99 -42.16
CA ALA A 25 14.56 -24.84 -42.61
C ALA A 25 13.27 -25.27 -43.32
N VAL A 26 12.14 -24.66 -42.95
CA VAL A 26 10.94 -24.58 -43.80
C VAL A 26 10.36 -23.18 -43.67
N SER A 27 10.32 -22.47 -44.80
CA SER A 27 9.69 -21.16 -44.95
C SER A 27 8.17 -21.27 -44.95
N GLY A 28 7.51 -20.46 -44.13
CA GLY A 28 6.06 -20.28 -44.14
C GLY A 28 5.69 -18.95 -43.49
N SER A 29 5.48 -17.92 -44.32
CA SER A 29 5.03 -16.59 -43.90
C SER A 29 3.55 -16.63 -43.55
N ALA A 30 3.19 -16.35 -42.29
CA ALA A 30 1.81 -16.15 -41.86
C ALA A 30 1.67 -14.73 -41.28
N ALA A 31 0.87 -13.92 -41.97
CA ALA A 31 0.53 -12.56 -41.58
C ALA A 31 -0.32 -12.57 -40.29
N VAL A 32 0.17 -11.88 -39.26
CA VAL A 32 -0.57 -11.61 -38.03
C VAL A 32 -1.51 -10.42 -38.28
N GLN A 33 -2.83 -10.67 -38.22
CA GLN A 33 -3.83 -9.61 -38.20
C GLN A 33 -3.91 -8.94 -36.81
N PRO A 34 -4.15 -7.63 -36.73
CA PRO A 34 -4.36 -6.95 -35.45
C PRO A 34 -5.76 -7.24 -34.92
N LEU A 35 -5.83 -7.90 -33.76
CA LEU A 35 -7.05 -8.01 -32.95
C LEU A 35 -7.48 -6.62 -32.48
N GLY A 36 -8.62 -6.15 -32.99
CA GLY A 36 -9.28 -4.94 -32.51
C GLY A 36 -9.83 -5.09 -31.08
N PRO A 37 -10.18 -3.97 -30.42
CA PRO A 37 -10.69 -3.98 -29.06
C PRO A 37 -12.07 -4.67 -28.97
N PRO A 38 -12.36 -5.37 -27.86
CA PRO A 38 -13.62 -6.09 -27.68
C PRO A 38 -14.83 -5.11 -27.63
N PRO A 39 -16.01 -5.54 -28.13
CA PRO A 39 -17.20 -4.69 -28.15
C PRO A 39 -17.73 -4.44 -26.73
N VAL A 40 -17.98 -3.17 -26.42
CA VAL A 40 -18.64 -2.71 -25.19
C VAL A 40 -20.11 -3.16 -25.20
N PRO A 41 -20.60 -3.86 -24.16
CA PRO A 41 -22.01 -4.24 -24.09
C PRO A 41 -22.91 -3.01 -23.84
N ALA A 42 -23.95 -2.88 -24.66
CA ALA A 42 -24.94 -1.80 -24.59
C ALA A 42 -25.74 -1.84 -23.26
N PRO A 43 -26.14 -0.67 -22.72
CA PRO A 43 -26.93 -0.60 -21.49
C PRO A 43 -28.35 -1.14 -21.70
N ARG A 44 -28.75 -2.08 -20.83
CA ARG A 44 -30.14 -2.60 -20.76
C ARG A 44 -31.08 -1.49 -20.29
N VAL A 45 -32.07 -1.16 -21.13
CA VAL A 45 -33.19 -0.29 -20.80
C VAL A 45 -34.08 -0.98 -19.76
N ALA A 46 -34.30 -0.30 -18.64
CA ALA A 46 -35.23 -0.75 -17.59
C ALA A 46 -36.68 -0.55 -18.04
N THR A 47 -37.47 -1.62 -17.98
CA THR A 47 -38.93 -1.59 -18.16
C THR A 47 -39.62 -1.01 -16.91
N PRO A 48 -40.62 -0.12 -17.07
CA PRO A 48 -41.34 0.48 -15.94
C PRO A 48 -42.40 -0.47 -15.38
N VAL A 49 -42.44 -0.59 -14.05
CA VAL A 49 -43.48 -1.31 -13.30
C VAL A 49 -44.63 -0.33 -13.01
N ALA A 50 -45.84 -0.71 -13.42
CA ALA A 50 -47.08 0.04 -13.17
C ALA A 50 -47.70 -0.29 -11.79
N PRO A 51 -48.48 0.64 -11.19
CA PRO A 51 -49.04 0.48 -9.84
C PRO A 51 -50.47 -0.09 -9.85
N GLY A 52 -50.78 -0.98 -8.90
CA GLY A 52 -52.10 -1.58 -8.71
C GLY A 52 -52.58 -1.58 -7.26
N LEU A 53 -53.62 -0.76 -7.04
CA LEU A 53 -54.58 -0.51 -5.95
C LEU A 53 -55.19 -1.73 -5.16
N PRO A 54 -56.06 -1.52 -4.13
CA PRO A 54 -56.00 -2.19 -2.81
C PRO A 54 -57.15 -3.16 -2.42
N ALA A 55 -56.93 -3.88 -1.30
CA ALA A 55 -57.87 -4.47 -0.30
C ALA A 55 -58.77 -5.65 -0.76
N PRO A 56 -59.16 -6.65 0.10
CA PRO A 56 -59.73 -6.47 1.43
C PRO A 56 -59.41 -7.55 2.52
N LYS A 57 -60.14 -7.40 3.63
CA LYS A 57 -60.01 -7.93 5.00
C LYS A 57 -60.29 -9.44 5.20
N LYS A 58 -59.75 -9.92 6.34
CA LYS A 58 -60.20 -11.02 7.21
C LYS A 58 -60.25 -12.45 6.64
N SER A 59 -59.35 -13.29 7.13
CA SER A 59 -59.69 -14.69 7.44
C SER A 59 -58.75 -15.25 8.50
N THR A 60 -59.40 -15.92 9.45
CA THR A 60 -58.95 -16.76 10.55
C THR A 60 -57.76 -17.67 10.25
N SER A 61 -56.85 -17.74 11.23
CA SER A 61 -55.72 -18.65 11.33
C SER A 61 -56.14 -20.13 11.31
N PRO A 62 -55.44 -21.01 10.57
CA PRO A 62 -55.46 -22.44 10.83
C PRO A 62 -54.28 -22.86 11.72
N THR A 63 -54.60 -23.73 12.66
CA THR A 63 -53.73 -24.45 13.59
C THR A 63 -52.72 -25.30 12.82
N GLY A 64 -51.47 -24.84 12.74
CA GLY A 64 -50.36 -25.56 12.11
C GLY A 64 -49.67 -26.51 13.08
N SER A 65 -50.03 -27.78 12.95
CA SER A 65 -49.40 -28.96 13.54
C SER A 65 -47.90 -28.98 13.27
N ARG A 66 -47.08 -28.83 14.33
CA ARG A 66 -45.65 -29.13 14.30
C ARG A 66 -45.47 -30.66 14.33
N PRO A 67 -44.65 -31.25 13.45
CA PRO A 67 -44.11 -32.58 13.67
C PRO A 67 -43.14 -32.49 14.86
N ALA A 68 -43.47 -33.20 15.94
CA ALA A 68 -42.55 -33.41 17.04
C ALA A 68 -41.32 -34.18 16.53
N THR A 69 -40.15 -33.55 16.59
CA THR A 69 -38.86 -34.24 16.52
C THR A 69 -38.81 -35.32 17.60
N PRO A 70 -38.38 -36.56 17.30
CA PRO A 70 -38.32 -37.61 18.30
C PRO A 70 -37.26 -37.25 19.34
N ARG A 71 -37.69 -37.05 20.59
CA ARG A 71 -36.80 -37.15 21.74
C ARG A 71 -36.28 -38.59 21.76
N ASN A 72 -34.97 -38.75 21.63
CA ASN A 72 -34.28 -39.99 22.02
C ASN A 72 -34.47 -40.17 23.54
N SER A 73 -35.54 -40.86 23.91
CA SER A 73 -35.68 -41.47 25.23
C SER A 73 -34.84 -42.73 25.23
N VAL A 74 -33.64 -42.63 25.81
CA VAL A 74 -32.83 -43.78 26.18
C VAL A 74 -33.62 -44.56 27.22
N VAL A 75 -34.13 -45.73 26.82
CA VAL A 75 -34.72 -46.72 27.72
C VAL A 75 -33.59 -47.24 28.61
N GLY A 76 -33.69 -46.95 29.90
CA GLY A 76 -32.76 -47.45 30.90
C GLY A 76 -32.88 -48.96 31.05
N LEU A 77 -31.78 -49.67 30.80
CA LEU A 77 -31.60 -51.03 31.30
C LEU A 77 -31.33 -50.98 32.81
N PRO A 78 -31.87 -51.91 33.62
CA PRO A 78 -31.58 -51.96 35.03
C PRO A 78 -30.30 -52.77 35.30
N GLY A 79 -29.40 -52.17 36.09
CA GLY A 79 -28.57 -52.90 37.05
C GLY A 79 -27.24 -53.48 36.56
N SER A 80 -26.17 -52.71 36.75
CA SER A 80 -24.87 -53.29 37.15
C SER A 80 -24.04 -52.26 37.94
N GLY A 81 -23.94 -52.47 39.26
CA GLY A 81 -22.80 -52.11 40.11
C GLY A 81 -22.45 -50.62 40.35
N PRO A 82 -22.03 -50.24 41.57
CA PRO A 82 -21.32 -48.99 41.78
C PRO A 82 -19.88 -49.12 41.25
N GLU A 83 -19.34 -48.08 40.63
CA GLU A 83 -17.91 -47.91 40.27
C GLU A 83 -17.37 -48.51 38.95
N THR A 84 -18.13 -48.50 37.84
CA THR A 84 -17.48 -48.41 36.51
C THR A 84 -17.64 -46.98 35.97
N PRO A 85 -16.57 -46.26 35.59
CA PRO A 85 -16.69 -44.90 35.07
C PRO A 85 -17.54 -44.91 33.79
N HIS A 86 -18.75 -44.38 33.87
CA HIS A 86 -19.72 -44.33 32.78
C HIS A 86 -19.35 -43.24 31.75
N GLY A 87 -18.36 -43.51 30.92
CA GLY A 87 -18.07 -42.73 29.71
C GLY A 87 -17.07 -43.46 28.84
N GLY A 88 -17.44 -43.77 27.58
CA GLY A 88 -16.49 -44.36 26.65
C GLY A 88 -15.32 -43.42 26.42
N TYR A 89 -14.15 -43.95 26.03
CA TYR A 89 -12.96 -43.13 25.73
C TYR A 89 -13.25 -41.95 24.77
N MET A 90 -14.13 -42.16 23.79
CA MET A 90 -14.57 -41.12 22.85
C MET A 90 -15.36 -39.97 23.51
N ASP A 91 -16.16 -40.28 24.53
CA ASP A 91 -16.91 -39.29 25.31
C ASP A 91 -15.95 -38.46 26.17
N ALA A 92 -14.92 -39.09 26.73
CA ALA A 92 -13.88 -38.39 27.48
C ALA A 92 -13.12 -37.38 26.58
N ILE A 93 -12.75 -37.77 25.36
CA ILE A 93 -12.15 -36.86 24.37
C ILE A 93 -13.11 -35.71 24.05
N GLY A 94 -14.38 -36.03 23.76
CA GLY A 94 -15.41 -35.04 23.45
C GLY A 94 -15.57 -34.01 24.58
N LEU A 95 -15.60 -34.48 25.84
CA LEU A 95 -15.71 -33.63 27.02
C LEU A 95 -14.47 -32.74 27.22
N ARG A 96 -13.25 -33.27 27.06
CA ARG A 96 -12.00 -32.50 27.17
C ARG A 96 -11.89 -31.40 26.11
N LEU A 97 -12.25 -31.73 24.86
CA LEU A 97 -12.27 -30.76 23.77
C LEU A 97 -13.36 -29.71 23.99
N ALA A 98 -14.56 -30.11 24.41
CA ALA A 98 -15.64 -29.16 24.72
C ALA A 98 -15.27 -28.21 25.87
N ASP A 99 -14.62 -28.71 26.92
CA ASP A 99 -14.10 -27.89 28.02
C ASP A 99 -13.01 -26.92 27.53
N THR A 100 -12.08 -27.39 26.70
CA THR A 100 -11.05 -26.53 26.08
C THR A 100 -11.68 -25.41 25.24
N VAL A 101 -12.67 -25.75 24.40
CA VAL A 101 -13.43 -24.78 23.58
C VAL A 101 -14.20 -23.78 24.46
N ASN A 102 -14.77 -24.23 25.58
CA ASN A 102 -15.45 -23.34 26.51
C ASN A 102 -14.47 -22.40 27.22
N LYS A 103 -13.31 -22.90 27.63
CA LYS A 103 -12.24 -22.12 28.26
C LYS A 103 -11.63 -21.09 27.31
N SER A 104 -11.37 -21.45 26.05
CA SER A 104 -10.81 -20.53 25.06
C SER A 104 -11.78 -19.39 24.73
N CYS A 105 -13.09 -19.67 24.69
CA CYS A 105 -14.12 -18.66 24.49
C CYS A 105 -14.57 -17.97 25.79
N ALA A 106 -14.02 -18.33 26.95
CA ALA A 106 -14.48 -17.81 28.24
C ALA A 106 -14.06 -16.34 28.45
N GLY A 107 -15.07 -15.48 28.59
CA GLY A 107 -14.90 -14.05 28.83
C GLY A 107 -14.75 -13.22 27.56
N ILE A 108 -14.97 -13.81 26.38
CA ILE A 108 -15.17 -13.05 25.15
C ILE A 108 -16.57 -12.44 25.20
N ASP A 109 -16.64 -11.12 25.22
CA ASP A 109 -17.91 -10.41 25.22
C ASP A 109 -17.80 -9.14 24.37
N PHE A 110 -18.60 -9.11 23.31
CA PHE A 110 -18.68 -7.96 22.41
C PHE A 110 -19.22 -6.71 23.11
N LYS A 111 -20.18 -6.85 24.05
CA LYS A 111 -20.76 -5.69 24.76
C LYS A 111 -19.72 -5.01 25.64
N ALA A 112 -18.91 -5.80 26.34
CA ALA A 112 -17.77 -5.32 27.10
C ALA A 112 -16.53 -5.01 26.23
N LYS A 113 -16.60 -5.19 24.91
CA LYS A 113 -15.48 -5.08 23.95
C LYS A 113 -14.25 -5.87 24.41
N LYS A 114 -14.49 -6.98 25.09
CA LYS A 114 -13.46 -7.86 25.62
C LYS A 114 -13.18 -8.97 24.61
N GLY A 115 -12.04 -8.85 23.94
CA GLY A 115 -11.58 -9.80 22.93
C GLY A 115 -11.14 -11.15 23.50
N ALA A 116 -10.74 -12.04 22.60
CA ALA A 116 -10.10 -13.30 22.95
C ALA A 116 -8.75 -13.07 23.64
N ARG A 117 -8.35 -14.02 24.49
CA ARG A 117 -7.02 -13.99 25.11
C ARG A 117 -5.98 -14.45 24.10
N LYS A 118 -4.79 -13.85 24.14
CA LYS A 118 -3.65 -14.29 23.32
C LYS A 118 -3.34 -15.78 23.57
N GLY A 119 -3.10 -16.55 22.52
CA GLY A 119 -2.83 -17.99 22.61
C GLY A 119 -4.06 -18.87 22.82
N ALA A 120 -5.27 -18.29 22.84
CA ALA A 120 -6.49 -19.07 23.01
C ALA A 120 -6.76 -20.01 21.84
N GLY A 121 -6.37 -19.64 20.61
CA GLY A 121 -6.49 -20.52 19.45
C GLY A 121 -5.43 -21.62 19.48
N TRP A 122 -4.21 -21.24 19.85
CA TRP A 122 -3.10 -22.18 19.98
C TRP A 122 -3.41 -23.32 20.96
N MET A 123 -3.99 -23.00 22.13
CA MET A 123 -4.40 -24.00 23.11
C MET A 123 -5.40 -25.03 22.54
N ILE A 124 -6.30 -24.61 21.63
CA ILE A 124 -7.26 -25.51 21.01
C ILE A 124 -6.57 -26.40 19.99
N GLY A 125 -5.75 -25.81 19.12
CA GLY A 125 -4.96 -26.58 18.15
C GLY A 125 -4.06 -27.61 18.83
N GLU A 126 -3.39 -27.22 19.93
CA GLU A 126 -2.57 -28.13 20.72
C GLU A 126 -3.38 -29.23 21.41
N SER A 127 -4.57 -28.90 21.93
CA SER A 127 -5.47 -29.90 22.52
C SER A 127 -5.92 -30.92 21.47
N ILE A 128 -6.27 -30.47 20.26
CA ILE A 128 -6.61 -31.36 19.14
C ILE A 128 -5.43 -32.26 18.77
N ALA A 129 -4.22 -31.69 18.66
CA ALA A 129 -3.01 -32.43 18.33
C ALA A 129 -2.68 -33.51 19.37
N LYS A 130 -2.94 -33.25 20.66
CA LYS A 130 -2.74 -34.22 21.75
C LYS A 130 -3.75 -35.37 21.74
N GLU A 131 -4.96 -35.13 21.25
CA GLU A 131 -6.00 -36.16 21.20
C GLU A 131 -5.85 -37.09 19.98
N LEU A 132 -5.25 -36.60 18.89
CA LEU A 132 -5.00 -37.43 17.71
C LEU A 132 -3.81 -38.38 17.96
N PRO A 133 -4.01 -39.72 17.83
CA PRO A 133 -2.92 -40.67 18.07
C PRO A 133 -1.86 -40.56 16.96
N PRO A 134 -0.57 -40.45 17.29
CA PRO A 134 0.49 -40.33 16.29
C PRO A 134 0.66 -41.63 15.49
N PRO A 135 1.02 -41.56 14.20
CA PRO A 135 1.36 -42.74 13.41
C PRO A 135 2.56 -43.51 13.97
N PRO A 136 2.58 -44.86 13.90
CA PRO A 136 1.52 -45.72 13.38
C PRO A 136 0.41 -45.95 14.41
N ALA A 137 -0.82 -45.53 14.09
CA ALA A 137 -2.02 -45.79 14.87
C ALA A 137 -3.03 -46.59 14.04
N ASP A 138 -3.89 -47.37 14.69
CA ASP A 138 -5.01 -48.04 14.02
C ASP A 138 -5.87 -47.00 13.28
N THR A 139 -6.09 -47.22 11.99
CA THR A 139 -6.84 -46.32 11.13
C THR A 139 -8.30 -46.18 11.58
N TYR A 140 -8.90 -47.23 12.16
CA TYR A 140 -10.27 -47.16 12.67
C TYR A 140 -10.36 -46.29 13.92
N LEU A 141 -9.41 -46.44 14.84
CA LEU A 141 -9.28 -45.58 16.01
C LEU A 141 -9.06 -44.13 15.60
N LEU A 142 -8.12 -43.87 14.70
CA LEU A 142 -7.82 -42.53 14.20
C LEU A 142 -9.05 -41.87 13.57
N ARG A 143 -9.80 -42.59 12.72
CA ARG A 143 -11.08 -42.11 12.16
C ARG A 143 -12.13 -41.84 13.23
N ALA A 144 -12.22 -42.70 14.25
CA ALA A 144 -13.16 -42.48 15.34
C ALA A 144 -12.83 -41.19 16.09
N VAL A 145 -11.55 -40.98 16.46
CA VAL A 145 -11.09 -39.78 17.19
C VAL A 145 -11.28 -38.54 16.33
N LEU A 146 -10.91 -38.62 15.05
CA LEU A 146 -11.05 -37.54 14.09
C LEU A 146 -12.51 -37.06 13.94
N ARG A 147 -13.50 -37.97 13.93
CA ARG A 147 -14.92 -37.57 13.91
C ARG A 147 -15.32 -36.77 15.15
N THR A 148 -14.81 -37.15 16.32
CA THR A 148 -15.04 -36.40 17.57
C THR A 148 -14.37 -35.04 17.53
N VAL A 149 -13.11 -34.96 17.07
CA VAL A 149 -12.36 -33.72 16.88
C VAL A 149 -13.10 -32.77 15.93
N VAL A 150 -13.49 -33.25 14.75
CA VAL A 150 -14.18 -32.44 13.73
C VAL A 150 -15.49 -31.88 14.24
N ARG A 151 -16.25 -32.65 15.04
CA ARG A 151 -17.47 -32.15 15.68
C ARG A 151 -17.17 -31.00 16.63
N SER A 152 -16.18 -31.14 17.50
CA SER A 152 -15.78 -30.09 18.45
C SER A 152 -15.24 -28.86 17.74
N LEU A 153 -14.42 -29.05 16.70
CA LEU A 153 -13.87 -27.97 15.89
C LEU A 153 -14.96 -27.21 15.12
N ALA A 154 -15.95 -27.92 14.55
CA ALA A 154 -17.08 -27.28 13.89
C ALA A 154 -17.91 -26.40 14.86
N ILE A 155 -18.14 -26.85 16.09
CA ILE A 155 -18.81 -26.06 17.13
C ILE A 155 -17.99 -24.81 17.46
N TYR A 156 -16.68 -24.97 17.62
CA TYR A 156 -15.76 -23.86 17.91
C TYR A 156 -15.76 -22.80 16.80
N VAL A 157 -15.60 -23.22 15.54
CA VAL A 157 -15.61 -22.34 14.37
C VAL A 157 -16.94 -21.57 14.27
N ASN A 158 -18.08 -22.26 14.43
CA ASN A 158 -19.39 -21.62 14.41
C ASN A 158 -19.55 -20.61 15.55
N ARG A 159 -18.96 -20.87 16.72
CA ARG A 159 -18.96 -19.96 17.86
C ARG A 159 -18.12 -18.72 17.60
N LEU A 160 -16.94 -18.85 17.00
CA LEU A 160 -16.12 -17.70 16.59
C LEU A 160 -16.88 -16.82 15.59
N ASP A 161 -17.47 -17.41 14.55
CA ASP A 161 -18.24 -16.66 13.53
C ASP A 161 -19.45 -15.95 14.17
N SER A 162 -20.14 -16.62 15.10
CA SER A 162 -21.27 -16.03 15.85
C SER A 162 -20.83 -14.87 16.76
N LEU A 163 -19.64 -14.94 17.36
CA LEU A 163 -19.07 -13.87 18.18
C LEU A 163 -18.61 -12.68 17.32
N LEU A 164 -18.17 -12.95 16.09
CA LEU A 164 -17.69 -11.94 15.15
C LEU A 164 -18.84 -11.14 14.51
N LEU A 165 -19.98 -11.78 14.24
CA LEU A 165 -21.10 -11.15 13.51
C LEU A 165 -21.58 -9.81 14.11
N PRO A 166 -21.81 -9.68 15.44
CA PRO A 166 -22.18 -8.40 16.04
C PRO A 166 -21.16 -7.29 15.79
N ALA A 167 -19.85 -7.64 15.83
CA ALA A 167 -18.78 -6.67 15.60
C ALA A 167 -18.76 -6.18 14.16
N LEU A 168 -18.92 -7.07 13.18
CA LEU A 168 -18.95 -6.68 11.77
C LEU A 168 -20.20 -5.89 11.38
N SER A 169 -21.31 -6.09 12.12
CA SER A 169 -22.56 -5.33 11.92
C SER A 169 -22.59 -3.97 12.62
N ASP A 170 -21.67 -3.71 13.54
CA ASP A 170 -21.57 -2.44 14.28
C ASP A 170 -21.05 -1.34 13.35
N ALA A 171 -21.69 -0.17 13.33
CA ALA A 171 -21.27 0.97 12.53
C ALA A 171 -19.82 1.41 12.81
N GLN A 172 -19.32 1.15 14.03
CA GLN A 172 -17.93 1.42 14.41
C GLN A 172 -16.92 0.53 13.67
N TRP A 173 -17.33 -0.62 13.12
CA TRP A 173 -16.41 -1.46 12.31
C TRP A 173 -15.91 -0.71 11.08
N ALA A 174 -16.82 -0.01 10.38
CA ALA A 174 -16.53 0.78 9.19
C ALA A 174 -15.95 2.17 9.49
N ALA A 175 -15.74 2.52 10.77
CA ALA A 175 -15.18 3.81 11.14
C ALA A 175 -13.71 3.95 10.65
N PRO A 176 -13.32 5.12 10.14
CA PRO A 176 -11.96 5.36 9.66
C PRO A 176 -10.94 5.22 10.79
N PHE A 177 -9.73 4.78 10.45
CA PHE A 177 -8.64 4.64 11.43
C PHE A 177 -8.10 6.00 11.87
N ASN A 178 -7.68 6.07 13.12
CA ASN A 178 -6.98 7.23 13.65
C ASN A 178 -5.47 7.11 13.41
N LEU A 179 -5.04 7.18 12.16
CA LEU A 179 -3.61 6.99 11.80
C LEU A 179 -2.70 8.15 12.20
N THR A 180 -3.26 9.29 12.61
CA THR A 180 -2.48 10.46 13.07
C THR A 180 -2.15 10.39 14.56
N SER A 181 -2.87 9.58 15.34
CA SER A 181 -2.63 9.41 16.76
C SER A 181 -1.63 8.29 17.03
N SER A 182 -0.74 8.54 17.98
CA SER A 182 0.26 7.55 18.40
C SER A 182 -0.28 6.52 19.40
N MET A 183 -1.50 6.64 19.94
CA MET A 183 -1.91 5.74 21.04
C MET A 183 -2.54 4.43 20.56
N THR A 184 -3.62 4.47 19.78
CA THR A 184 -4.29 3.27 19.25
C THR A 184 -5.01 3.61 17.94
N PRO A 185 -4.54 3.12 16.79
CA PRO A 185 -5.15 3.47 15.50
C PRO A 185 -6.50 2.78 15.26
N LEU A 186 -6.73 1.63 15.92
CA LEU A 186 -7.96 0.84 15.83
C LEU A 186 -8.89 1.13 17.02
N ASN A 187 -10.19 1.21 16.74
CA ASN A 187 -11.19 1.37 17.78
C ASN A 187 -11.48 0.02 18.51
N PRO A 188 -12.17 0.03 19.67
CA PRO A 188 -12.44 -1.19 20.44
C PRO A 188 -13.22 -2.26 19.68
N THR A 189 -14.13 -1.89 18.77
CA THR A 189 -14.88 -2.84 17.93
C THR A 189 -13.94 -3.55 16.96
N GLN A 190 -13.02 -2.81 16.33
CA GLN A 190 -12.02 -3.36 15.43
C GLN A 190 -11.02 -4.26 16.16
N LEU A 191 -10.52 -3.84 17.33
CA LEU A 191 -9.64 -4.64 18.17
C LEU A 191 -10.28 -5.95 18.63
N PHE A 192 -11.58 -5.91 19.00
CA PHE A 192 -12.33 -7.12 19.31
C PHE A 192 -12.36 -8.08 18.12
N ALA A 193 -12.74 -7.61 16.92
CA ALA A 193 -12.80 -8.44 15.73
C ALA A 193 -11.41 -9.03 15.36
N VAL A 194 -10.35 -8.22 15.47
CA VAL A 194 -8.96 -8.67 15.26
C VAL A 194 -8.58 -9.77 16.23
N SER A 195 -8.94 -9.68 17.51
CA SER A 195 -8.65 -10.75 18.48
C SER A 195 -9.31 -12.09 18.12
N ILE A 196 -10.53 -12.06 17.58
CA ILE A 196 -11.23 -13.26 17.11
C ILE A 196 -10.52 -13.85 15.88
N ALA A 197 -10.12 -12.98 14.94
CA ALA A 197 -9.36 -13.39 13.76
C ALA A 197 -8.01 -14.03 14.14
N HIS A 198 -7.25 -13.44 15.07
CA HIS A 198 -6.00 -14.06 15.55
C HIS A 198 -6.23 -15.41 16.20
N THR A 199 -7.29 -15.56 16.98
CA THR A 199 -7.62 -16.86 17.60
C THR A 199 -7.95 -17.90 16.53
N ALA A 200 -8.66 -17.51 15.47
CA ALA A 200 -8.93 -18.40 14.34
C ALA A 200 -7.64 -18.80 13.60
N TRP A 201 -6.76 -17.82 13.33
CA TRP A 201 -5.47 -18.02 12.69
C TRP A 201 -4.57 -18.94 13.52
N GLU A 202 -4.35 -18.65 14.81
CA GLU A 202 -3.53 -19.48 15.72
C GLU A 202 -3.99 -20.95 15.72
N THR A 203 -5.30 -21.19 15.65
CA THR A 203 -5.86 -22.55 15.60
C THR A 203 -5.54 -23.22 14.26
N CYS A 204 -5.69 -22.50 13.14
CA CYS A 204 -5.42 -23.02 11.79
C CYS A 204 -3.94 -23.36 11.65
N GLU A 205 -3.08 -22.40 11.98
CA GLU A 205 -1.62 -22.54 11.96
C GLU A 205 -1.16 -23.76 12.76
N LYS A 206 -1.71 -23.94 13.98
CA LYS A 206 -1.31 -25.09 14.80
C LYS A 206 -1.75 -26.43 14.21
N LEU A 207 -2.88 -26.47 13.50
CA LEU A 207 -3.34 -27.67 12.79
C LEU A 207 -2.48 -27.94 11.55
N GLU A 208 -2.06 -26.90 10.82
CA GLU A 208 -1.14 -27.02 9.67
C GLU A 208 0.21 -27.59 10.12
N GLN A 209 0.82 -26.98 11.15
CA GLN A 209 2.07 -27.48 11.74
C GLN A 209 1.95 -28.94 12.19
N MET A 210 0.82 -29.34 12.78
CA MET A 210 0.59 -30.72 13.19
C MET A 210 0.56 -31.68 11.98
N LEU A 211 -0.09 -31.28 10.88
CA LEU A 211 -0.21 -32.07 9.66
C LEU A 211 1.12 -32.17 8.90
N GLU A 212 1.97 -31.15 8.96
CA GLU A 212 3.29 -31.13 8.34
C GLU A 212 4.32 -31.94 9.14
N THR A 213 4.33 -31.79 10.46
CA THR A 213 5.33 -32.47 11.32
C THR A 213 5.03 -33.94 11.53
N THR A 214 3.77 -34.34 11.44
CA THR A 214 3.34 -35.73 11.69
C THR A 214 2.89 -36.35 10.38
N ALA A 215 3.43 -37.53 10.04
CA ALA A 215 3.07 -38.29 8.84
C ALA A 215 1.66 -38.91 8.91
N TYR A 216 0.64 -38.10 9.19
CA TYR A 216 -0.74 -38.54 9.23
C TYR A 216 -1.19 -39.04 7.85
N PRO A 217 -2.08 -40.05 7.79
CA PRO A 217 -2.70 -40.45 6.55
C PRO A 217 -3.49 -39.28 5.92
N ARG A 218 -3.47 -39.18 4.59
CA ARG A 218 -4.12 -38.09 3.82
C ARG A 218 -5.57 -37.82 4.19
N PHE A 219 -6.34 -38.84 4.56
CA PHE A 219 -7.74 -38.65 4.96
C PHE A 219 -7.90 -37.76 6.20
N VAL A 220 -6.88 -37.63 7.06
CA VAL A 220 -6.91 -36.74 8.23
C VAL A 220 -6.94 -35.29 7.77
N GLU A 221 -6.02 -34.92 6.89
CA GLU A 221 -5.97 -33.62 6.24
C GLU A 221 -7.27 -33.32 5.50
N ASP A 222 -7.73 -34.24 4.63
CA ASP A 222 -8.96 -34.07 3.85
C ASP A 222 -10.20 -33.83 4.74
N THR A 223 -10.24 -34.44 5.93
CA THR A 223 -11.36 -34.29 6.87
C THR A 223 -11.26 -32.99 7.68
N LEU A 224 -10.05 -32.51 7.99
CA LEU A 224 -9.85 -31.25 8.73
C LEU A 224 -9.96 -30.02 7.83
N ARG A 225 -9.64 -30.14 6.54
CA ARG A 225 -9.60 -29.05 5.56
C ARG A 225 -10.85 -28.17 5.56
N PRO A 226 -12.10 -28.68 5.57
CA PRO A 226 -13.28 -27.82 5.59
C PRO A 226 -13.41 -26.93 6.83
N SER A 227 -12.84 -27.34 7.97
CA SER A 227 -12.81 -26.53 9.19
C SER A 227 -11.71 -25.48 9.12
N MET A 228 -10.55 -25.83 8.58
CA MET A 228 -9.42 -24.92 8.36
C MET A 228 -9.79 -23.81 7.36
N ASP A 229 -10.45 -24.15 6.26
CA ASP A 229 -10.94 -23.17 5.27
C ASP A 229 -11.93 -22.17 5.90
N LYS A 230 -12.74 -22.61 6.88
CA LYS A 230 -13.63 -21.72 7.61
C LYS A 230 -12.89 -20.82 8.60
N LEU A 231 -11.82 -21.31 9.23
CA LEU A 231 -10.94 -20.48 10.07
C LEU A 231 -10.26 -19.40 9.22
N ASP A 232 -9.69 -19.76 8.07
CA ASP A 232 -9.12 -18.81 7.10
C ASP A 232 -10.17 -17.79 6.61
N PHE A 233 -11.41 -18.24 6.36
CA PHE A 233 -12.50 -17.34 6.02
C PHE A 233 -12.83 -16.32 7.11
N ILE A 234 -12.78 -16.72 8.39
CA ILE A 234 -12.96 -15.81 9.54
C ILE A 234 -11.83 -14.78 9.58
N VAL A 235 -10.58 -15.20 9.38
CA VAL A 235 -9.41 -14.30 9.30
C VAL A 235 -9.60 -13.29 8.17
N SER A 236 -9.93 -13.79 6.97
CA SER A 236 -10.14 -13.00 5.76
C SER A 236 -11.25 -11.96 5.89
N LYS A 237 -12.35 -12.27 6.60
CA LYS A 237 -13.45 -11.33 6.87
C LYS A 237 -13.02 -10.08 7.65
N VAL A 238 -11.98 -10.21 8.48
CA VAL A 238 -11.53 -9.14 9.39
C VAL A 238 -10.29 -8.44 8.84
N VAL A 239 -9.26 -9.21 8.48
CA VAL A 239 -7.95 -8.71 8.11
C VAL A 239 -8.00 -7.98 6.77
N ARG A 240 -8.63 -8.57 5.75
CA ARG A 240 -8.63 -8.01 4.39
C ARG A 240 -9.27 -6.62 4.30
N PRO A 241 -10.46 -6.35 4.91
CA PRO A 241 -11.01 -4.99 4.93
C PRO A 241 -10.12 -3.99 5.67
N ILE A 242 -9.47 -4.39 6.78
CA ILE A 242 -8.58 -3.49 7.52
C ILE A 242 -7.37 -3.11 6.68
N LEU A 243 -6.69 -4.09 6.10
CA LEU A 243 -5.51 -3.85 5.25
C LEU A 243 -5.86 -3.04 4.01
N LEU A 244 -7.02 -3.29 3.40
CA LEU A 244 -7.50 -2.50 2.27
C LEU A 244 -7.76 -1.05 2.68
N ALA A 245 -8.35 -0.81 3.85
CA ALA A 245 -8.58 0.53 4.36
C ALA A 245 -7.26 1.26 4.67
N VAL A 246 -6.26 0.58 5.25
CA VAL A 246 -4.92 1.16 5.44
C VAL A 246 -4.28 1.51 4.11
N LYS A 247 -4.34 0.61 3.12
CA LYS A 247 -3.84 0.84 1.77
C LYS A 247 -4.45 2.11 1.15
N LEU A 248 -5.78 2.19 1.10
CA LEU A 248 -6.49 3.31 0.50
C LEU A 248 -6.21 4.63 1.21
N ASP A 249 -6.02 4.59 2.53
CA ASP A 249 -5.71 5.78 3.32
C ASP A 249 -4.29 6.28 3.06
N LEU A 250 -3.31 5.37 2.98
CA LEU A 250 -1.93 5.68 2.61
C LEU A 250 -1.84 6.24 1.18
N GLU A 251 -2.44 5.57 0.19
CA GLU A 251 -2.49 6.03 -1.21
C GLU A 251 -3.24 7.37 -1.34
N GLY A 252 -4.34 7.53 -0.60
CA GLY A 252 -5.11 8.77 -0.56
C GLY A 252 -4.30 9.94 0.04
N SER A 253 -3.45 9.66 1.03
CA SER A 253 -2.58 10.68 1.63
C SER A 253 -1.42 11.12 0.73
N LEU A 254 -0.98 10.27 -0.19
CA LEU A 254 0.00 10.62 -1.23
C LEU A 254 -0.61 11.50 -2.32
N SER A 255 -1.90 11.31 -2.61
CA SER A 255 -2.61 12.06 -3.66
C SER A 255 -3.00 13.49 -3.23
N ARG A 256 -2.99 13.77 -1.92
CA ARG A 256 -3.34 15.08 -1.34
C ARG A 256 -2.09 15.94 -1.17
N THR A 257 -1.47 16.30 -2.29
CA THR A 257 -0.23 17.10 -2.33
C THR A 257 -0.45 18.60 -2.13
N ASP A 258 -1.71 19.06 -2.16
CA ASP A 258 -2.07 20.47 -1.95
C ASP A 258 -1.88 20.85 -0.47
N GLY A 259 -0.66 21.29 -0.19
CA GLY A 259 -0.21 21.71 1.12
C GLY A 259 -0.92 22.96 1.61
N VAL A 260 -2.07 22.77 2.25
CA VAL A 260 -2.34 23.47 3.50
C VAL A 260 -2.57 22.38 4.53
N ALA A 261 -1.54 22.07 5.32
CA ALA A 261 -1.79 21.42 6.60
C ALA A 261 -2.86 22.27 7.30
N HIS A 262 -4.09 21.77 7.40
CA HIS A 262 -5.19 22.51 7.99
C HIS A 262 -4.73 22.95 9.38
N LYS A 263 -4.47 24.26 9.55
CA LYS A 263 -4.15 24.87 10.85
C LYS A 263 -5.36 24.88 11.79
N SER A 264 -6.49 24.33 11.37
CA SER A 264 -7.63 24.11 12.26
C SER A 264 -7.48 22.75 12.92
N PRO A 265 -7.48 22.66 14.27
CA PRO A 265 -7.90 21.42 14.89
C PRO A 265 -9.30 21.12 14.33
N ALA A 266 -9.48 19.91 13.81
CA ALA A 266 -10.78 19.38 13.44
C ALA A 266 -11.67 19.34 14.71
N GLY A 267 -12.30 20.47 15.01
CA GLY A 267 -13.48 20.55 15.85
C GLY A 267 -14.68 20.11 15.01
N PRO A 268 -15.63 19.37 15.61
CA PRO A 268 -16.81 18.92 14.91
C PRO A 268 -17.69 20.11 14.54
N ALA A 269 -18.36 20.01 13.40
CA ALA A 269 -19.35 20.97 12.94
C ALA A 269 -20.46 21.21 13.99
N THR A 270 -20.69 22.50 14.30
CA THR A 270 -21.96 23.14 14.72
C THR A 270 -22.84 22.50 15.81
N ILE A 271 -22.80 23.09 17.02
CA ILE A 271 -23.95 23.50 17.86
C ILE A 271 -23.54 24.79 18.62
N PRO A 272 -24.40 25.83 18.80
CA PRO A 272 -23.99 27.14 19.33
C PRO A 272 -24.17 27.29 20.86
N LEU A 273 -23.49 28.33 21.39
CA LEU A 273 -23.55 28.95 22.73
C LEU A 273 -22.82 28.25 23.91
N ALA A 274 -21.72 28.85 24.36
CA ALA A 274 -21.56 29.44 25.70
C ALA A 274 -20.16 30.09 25.85
N ASP A 275 -20.12 31.33 26.31
CA ASP A 275 -18.92 32.13 26.57
C ASP A 275 -18.04 31.53 27.67
N VAL A 276 -16.79 31.21 27.35
CA VAL A 276 -15.71 31.07 28.35
C VAL A 276 -14.39 31.60 27.74
N PRO A 277 -13.65 32.49 28.42
CA PRO A 277 -12.39 33.04 27.91
C PRO A 277 -11.24 32.05 28.10
N VAL A 278 -10.72 31.49 27.01
CA VAL A 278 -9.53 30.62 27.02
C VAL A 278 -8.26 31.43 26.84
N THR A 279 -7.34 31.25 27.79
CA THR A 279 -6.01 31.86 27.88
C THR A 279 -5.10 31.36 26.77
N LYS A 280 -4.57 32.29 25.95
CA LYS A 280 -3.56 32.02 24.91
C LYS A 280 -2.24 31.56 25.54
N THR A 281 -1.93 30.27 25.43
CA THR A 281 -0.58 29.74 25.66
C THR A 281 0.12 29.56 24.31
N LEU A 282 1.19 30.34 24.11
CA LEU A 282 2.12 30.24 22.99
C LEU A 282 2.80 28.87 23.02
N SER A 283 2.34 27.94 22.18
CA SER A 283 3.05 26.68 21.90
C SER A 283 3.50 26.68 20.44
N ASN A 284 4.80 26.45 20.26
CA ASN A 284 5.41 26.26 18.94
C ASN A 284 4.73 25.09 18.22
N PRO A 285 4.54 25.15 16.88
CA PRO A 285 3.94 24.05 16.14
C PRO A 285 4.83 22.80 16.28
N PRO A 286 4.24 21.61 16.49
CA PRO A 286 4.99 20.36 16.42
C PRO A 286 5.41 20.16 14.97
N ALA A 287 6.66 20.49 14.66
CA ALA A 287 7.28 20.00 13.43
C ALA A 287 7.18 18.47 13.46
N SER A 288 6.57 17.88 12.43
CA SER A 288 6.56 16.43 12.23
C SER A 288 8.02 16.00 12.06
N ARG A 289 8.61 15.46 13.14
CA ARG A 289 10.02 15.11 13.21
C ARG A 289 10.20 13.71 12.63
N LEU A 290 10.82 13.63 11.46
CA LEU A 290 11.33 12.38 10.93
C LEU A 290 12.37 11.82 11.91
N THR A 291 12.38 10.50 12.06
CA THR A 291 13.26 9.76 12.97
C THR A 291 14.73 10.06 12.68
N LYS A 292 15.50 10.22 13.75
CA LYS A 292 16.95 10.38 13.73
C LYS A 292 17.59 9.13 13.10
N GLU A 293 18.09 9.20 11.87
CA GLU A 293 19.09 8.21 11.45
C GLU A 293 20.42 8.52 12.16
N PRO A 294 21.09 7.52 12.73
CA PRO A 294 22.44 7.67 13.24
C PRO A 294 23.37 7.88 12.04
N SER A 295 23.62 9.14 11.69
CA SER A 295 24.75 9.48 10.81
C SER A 295 26.04 8.98 11.46
N ASN A 296 26.99 8.48 10.66
CA ASN A 296 28.37 8.16 11.09
C ASN A 296 29.09 9.33 11.81
N SER A 297 28.49 10.53 11.84
CA SER A 297 28.95 11.71 12.58
C SER A 297 28.34 11.89 13.98
N GLY A 298 27.52 10.94 14.47
CA GLY A 298 26.86 11.01 15.79
C GLY A 298 25.78 12.10 15.92
N HIS A 299 25.60 12.93 14.89
CA HIS A 299 24.60 13.99 14.84
C HIS A 299 23.41 13.55 13.99
N PRO A 300 22.21 13.47 14.57
CA PRO A 300 21.04 13.00 13.86
C PRO A 300 20.57 14.04 12.85
N ARG A 301 20.74 13.75 11.56
CA ARG A 301 20.19 14.58 10.48
C ARG A 301 18.77 14.11 10.20
N SER A 302 17.79 14.92 10.59
CA SER A 302 16.41 14.74 10.11
C SER A 302 16.35 15.36 8.71
N LEU A 303 16.13 14.54 7.68
CA LEU A 303 15.65 15.08 6.40
C LEU A 303 14.31 15.78 6.66
N THR A 304 14.13 16.95 6.05
CA THR A 304 12.89 17.73 6.23
C THR A 304 11.86 17.15 5.28
N VAL A 305 10.76 16.59 5.81
CA VAL A 305 9.71 16.00 4.98
C VAL A 305 9.12 17.07 4.02
N PRO A 306 9.19 16.86 2.70
CA PRO A 306 8.59 17.75 1.72
C PRO A 306 7.09 17.95 1.96
N CYS A 307 6.58 19.14 1.62
CA CYS A 307 5.17 19.47 1.81
C CYS A 307 4.22 18.46 1.15
N CYS A 308 4.60 17.95 -0.04
CA CYS A 308 3.82 16.92 -0.75
C CYS A 308 3.71 15.58 0.00
N LEU A 309 4.58 15.31 0.99
CA LEU A 309 4.61 14.07 1.77
C LEU A 309 4.19 14.24 3.23
N GLN A 310 3.84 15.45 3.68
CA GLN A 310 3.51 15.69 5.09
C GLN A 310 2.31 14.87 5.56
N GLN A 311 1.28 14.74 4.72
CA GLN A 311 0.09 13.95 5.05
C GLN A 311 0.42 12.46 5.17
N PHE A 312 1.17 11.90 4.21
CA PHE A 312 1.66 10.53 4.27
C PHE A 312 2.52 10.30 5.52
N ALA A 313 3.51 11.16 5.76
CA ALA A 313 4.38 11.06 6.93
C ALA A 313 3.61 11.03 8.26
N SER A 314 2.56 11.86 8.39
CA SER A 314 1.72 11.88 9.60
C SER A 314 0.94 10.59 9.87
N ARG A 315 0.77 9.73 8.86
CA ARG A 315 -0.02 8.49 8.92
C ARG A 315 0.84 7.23 9.01
N VAL A 316 2.13 7.32 8.65
CA VAL A 316 3.06 6.18 8.62
C VAL A 316 3.12 5.45 9.97
N ASP A 317 3.26 6.19 11.08
CA ASP A 317 3.36 5.56 12.41
C ASP A 317 2.06 4.88 12.84
N GLY A 318 0.90 5.49 12.53
CA GLY A 318 -0.39 4.88 12.80
C GLY A 318 -0.63 3.64 11.95
N ALA A 319 -0.30 3.68 10.66
CA ALA A 319 -0.40 2.54 9.75
C ALA A 319 0.51 1.39 10.20
N ARG A 320 1.76 1.69 10.58
CA ARG A 320 2.68 0.71 11.16
C ARG A 320 2.09 0.05 12.39
N LYS A 321 1.47 0.81 13.30
CA LYS A 321 0.80 0.25 14.48
C LYS A 321 -0.38 -0.65 14.13
N VAL A 322 -1.11 -0.34 13.07
CA VAL A 322 -2.14 -1.25 12.55
C VAL A 322 -1.49 -2.55 12.09
N PHE A 323 -0.40 -2.51 11.33
CA PHE A 323 0.32 -3.72 10.91
C PHE A 323 0.90 -4.52 12.09
N GLU A 324 1.50 -3.85 13.08
CA GLU A 324 1.98 -4.48 14.32
C GLU A 324 0.85 -5.14 15.11
N THR A 325 -0.35 -4.57 15.06
CA THR A 325 -1.52 -5.13 15.74
C THR A 325 -2.13 -6.27 14.94
N VAL A 326 -2.30 -6.12 13.63
CA VAL A 326 -3.10 -7.03 12.81
C VAL A 326 -2.26 -8.14 12.20
N ALA A 327 -1.13 -7.80 11.61
CA ALA A 327 -0.33 -8.71 10.78
C ALA A 327 0.77 -9.40 11.57
N LYS A 328 1.51 -8.68 12.43
CA LYS A 328 2.65 -9.24 13.18
C LYS A 328 2.33 -10.51 13.99
N PRO A 329 1.14 -10.65 14.62
CA PRO A 329 0.80 -11.89 15.34
C PRO A 329 0.59 -13.11 14.42
N CYS A 330 0.40 -12.89 13.12
CA CYS A 330 0.20 -13.92 12.10
C CYS A 330 1.51 -14.31 11.40
N GLU A 331 2.67 -14.02 12.01
CA GLU A 331 4.00 -14.43 11.54
C GLU A 331 4.18 -14.21 10.03
N HIS A 332 4.50 -15.27 9.28
CA HIS A 332 4.84 -15.18 7.87
C HIS A 332 3.67 -14.78 6.95
N ASP A 333 2.44 -15.24 7.24
CA ASP A 333 1.22 -14.74 6.57
C ASP A 333 1.10 -13.22 6.70
N GLY A 334 1.37 -12.72 7.92
CA GLY A 334 1.38 -11.31 8.23
C GLY A 334 2.36 -10.51 7.38
N GLU A 335 3.56 -11.04 7.15
CA GLU A 335 4.58 -10.41 6.29
C GLU A 335 4.08 -10.26 4.85
N GLY A 336 3.51 -11.33 4.28
CA GLY A 336 2.96 -11.32 2.92
C GLY A 336 1.81 -10.32 2.76
N TRP A 337 0.98 -10.15 3.80
CA TRP A 337 -0.07 -9.15 3.84
C TRP A 337 0.46 -7.72 3.84
N VAL A 338 1.49 -7.43 4.65
CA VAL A 338 2.13 -6.11 4.72
C VAL A 338 2.81 -5.78 3.40
N ALA A 339 3.58 -6.72 2.84
CA ALA A 339 4.26 -6.56 1.54
C ALA A 339 3.27 -6.17 0.45
N LYS A 340 2.13 -6.88 0.34
CA LYS A 340 1.09 -6.59 -0.65
C LYS A 340 0.53 -5.18 -0.56
N VAL A 341 0.35 -4.63 0.65
CA VAL A 341 -0.11 -3.25 0.84
C VAL A 341 0.99 -2.27 0.43
N VAL A 342 2.20 -2.50 0.92
CA VAL A 342 3.31 -1.54 0.79
C VAL A 342 3.83 -1.45 -0.64
N VAL A 343 3.94 -2.56 -1.37
CA VAL A 343 4.31 -2.56 -2.80
C VAL A 343 3.38 -1.65 -3.61
N SER A 344 2.07 -1.70 -3.34
CA SER A 344 1.09 -0.81 -3.99
C SER A 344 1.29 0.66 -3.62
N VAL A 345 1.55 0.93 -2.34
CA VAL A 345 1.82 2.30 -1.84
C VAL A 345 3.10 2.86 -2.46
N VAL A 346 4.16 2.05 -2.55
CA VAL A 346 5.44 2.42 -3.19
C VAL A 346 5.22 2.75 -4.66
N TRP A 347 4.54 1.87 -5.40
CA TRP A 347 4.19 2.11 -6.80
C TRP A 347 3.45 3.43 -7.00
N LYS A 348 2.37 3.65 -6.23
CA LYS A 348 1.55 4.86 -6.35
C LYS A 348 2.33 6.11 -5.95
N GLY A 349 3.13 6.04 -4.88
CA GLY A 349 3.97 7.13 -4.41
C GLY A 349 5.05 7.53 -5.40
N MET A 350 5.81 6.56 -5.91
CA MET A 350 6.83 6.78 -6.94
C MET A 350 6.23 7.48 -8.15
N ARG A 351 5.11 6.95 -8.68
CA ARG A 351 4.38 7.60 -9.78
C ARG A 351 4.04 9.04 -9.43
N LEU A 352 3.23 9.27 -8.39
CA LEU A 352 2.73 10.60 -8.05
C LEU A 352 3.85 11.62 -7.84
N ILE A 353 4.95 11.22 -7.20
CA ILE A 353 6.09 12.11 -6.96
C ILE A 353 6.80 12.45 -8.28
N SER A 354 7.03 11.46 -9.14
CA SER A 354 7.66 11.67 -10.46
C SER A 354 6.73 12.37 -11.45
N GLU A 355 5.40 12.30 -11.27
CA GLU A 355 4.44 12.98 -12.15
C GLU A 355 4.19 14.43 -11.78
N ASN A 356 4.18 14.71 -10.48
CA ASN A 356 3.94 16.04 -10.00
C ASN A 356 5.24 16.83 -10.11
N GLU A 357 5.35 17.66 -11.15
CA GLU A 357 6.34 18.71 -11.11
C GLU A 357 6.08 19.53 -9.83
N PRO A 358 7.05 19.58 -8.91
CA PRO A 358 6.88 20.24 -7.64
C PRO A 358 6.54 21.69 -7.95
N CYS A 359 5.27 22.02 -7.67
CA CYS A 359 4.61 23.28 -8.00
C CYS A 359 5.65 24.40 -8.07
N ALA A 360 5.94 24.86 -9.29
CA ALA A 360 6.95 25.88 -9.57
C ALA A 360 6.92 26.90 -8.44
N PRO A 361 8.06 27.13 -7.75
CA PRO A 361 8.08 27.64 -6.39
C PRO A 361 7.10 28.80 -6.29
N LEU A 362 5.92 28.52 -5.74
CA LEU A 362 4.91 29.53 -5.51
C LEU A 362 5.57 30.48 -4.54
N SER A 363 6.13 31.54 -5.12
CA SER A 363 6.45 32.82 -4.56
C SER A 363 6.89 32.71 -3.12
N ARG A 364 8.22 32.67 -2.89
CA ARG A 364 8.92 32.96 -1.63
C ARG A 364 7.97 32.95 -0.43
N THR A 365 8.07 31.93 0.45
CA THR A 365 7.50 32.02 1.81
C THR A 365 7.61 33.47 2.29
N PRO A 366 6.49 34.18 2.52
CA PRO A 366 6.54 35.62 2.72
C PRO A 366 7.55 35.87 3.80
N SER A 367 8.59 36.65 3.46
CA SER A 367 9.63 37.04 4.41
C SER A 367 8.94 37.40 5.74
N PRO A 368 9.50 37.08 6.91
CA PRO A 368 8.94 37.50 8.20
C PRO A 368 8.52 38.98 8.22
N THR A 369 9.19 39.83 7.42
CA THR A 369 8.86 41.24 7.16
C THR A 369 7.53 41.48 6.44
N HIS A 370 7.12 40.62 5.49
CA HIS A 370 5.83 40.72 4.80
C HIS A 370 4.66 40.30 5.71
N ILE A 371 4.87 39.31 6.59
CA ILE A 371 3.87 38.93 7.59
C ILE A 371 3.73 40.04 8.65
N ALA A 372 4.84 40.68 9.05
CA ALA A 372 4.80 41.81 9.97
C ALA A 372 4.05 43.02 9.39
N LYS A 373 4.26 43.36 8.10
CA LYS A 373 3.50 44.44 7.43
C LYS A 373 2.01 44.11 7.26
N ALA A 374 1.67 42.87 6.92
CA ALA A 374 0.28 42.44 6.79
C ALA A 374 -0.46 42.41 8.15
N LEU A 375 0.25 42.18 9.25
CA LEU A 375 -0.32 42.24 10.61
C LEU A 375 -0.42 43.67 11.16
N THR A 376 0.38 44.62 10.67
CA THR A 376 0.26 46.04 11.05
C THR A 376 -0.90 46.73 10.33
N ASP A 377 -1.17 46.40 9.06
CA ASP A 377 -2.29 47.01 8.30
C ASP A 377 -3.69 46.58 8.78
N VAL A 378 -3.79 45.49 9.55
CA VAL A 378 -5.06 45.03 10.13
C VAL A 378 -5.42 45.83 11.41
N LYS A 379 -4.51 46.65 11.95
CA LYS A 379 -4.75 47.36 13.21
C LYS A 379 -5.37 48.76 13.09
N ASP A 380 -5.48 49.31 11.88
CA ASP A 380 -5.91 50.71 11.68
C ASP A 380 -7.33 50.89 11.13
N LYS A 381 -8.15 49.84 11.13
CA LYS A 381 -9.54 49.95 10.66
C LYS A 381 -10.53 49.22 11.55
N GLU A 382 -10.70 49.70 12.78
CA GLU A 382 -11.92 49.41 13.53
C GLU A 382 -12.36 50.60 14.38
N GLY A 383 -13.67 50.81 14.38
CA GLY A 383 -14.31 52.05 14.71
C GLY A 383 -14.27 52.37 16.20
N ARG A 384 -14.18 53.67 16.45
CA ARG A 384 -14.43 54.38 17.69
C ARG A 384 -15.68 53.85 18.42
N ALA A 385 -15.47 53.14 19.52
CA ALA A 385 -16.45 52.96 20.59
C ALA A 385 -15.91 53.60 21.88
N VAL A 386 -16.72 54.50 22.42
CA VAL A 386 -16.49 55.29 23.63
C VAL A 386 -16.59 54.37 24.85
N VAL A 387 -15.56 54.35 25.71
CA VAL A 387 -15.65 53.80 27.07
C VAL A 387 -15.04 54.78 28.07
N ALA A 388 -15.80 55.03 29.13
CA ALA A 388 -15.58 55.98 30.21
C ALA A 388 -14.38 55.62 31.13
N PRO A 389 -13.83 56.59 31.89
CA PRO A 389 -12.65 56.39 32.73
C PRO A 389 -13.02 56.04 34.18
N SER A 390 -12.23 55.19 34.83
CA SER A 390 -12.05 55.19 36.28
C SER A 390 -10.77 54.44 36.71
N PRO A 391 -10.19 54.78 37.88
CA PRO A 391 -8.75 54.97 37.99
C PRO A 391 -8.04 54.07 39.03
N SER A 392 -6.73 54.32 39.19
CA SER A 392 -5.84 54.00 40.34
C SER A 392 -5.35 52.54 40.47
N LEU A 393 -4.13 52.20 40.91
CA LEU A 393 -2.92 52.93 41.32
C LEU A 393 -1.78 51.88 41.52
N ALA A 394 -0.52 52.36 41.53
CA ALA A 394 0.71 51.77 42.05
C ALA A 394 1.48 50.79 41.13
N LYS A 395 2.55 51.21 40.42
CA LYS A 395 3.92 51.52 40.90
C LYS A 395 4.55 50.40 41.73
N ILE A 396 5.35 49.53 41.10
CA ILE A 396 6.69 49.17 41.58
C ILE A 396 7.63 49.06 40.38
N THR A 397 8.58 49.99 40.36
CA THR A 397 9.82 50.00 39.59
C THR A 397 10.81 48.98 40.15
N GLN A 398 11.25 48.01 39.33
CA GLN A 398 12.56 47.40 39.50
C GLN A 398 13.23 47.19 38.13
N LEU A 399 14.23 48.03 37.90
CA LEU A 399 15.24 47.91 36.85
C LEU A 399 16.05 46.63 37.10
N SER A 400 15.87 45.62 36.26
CA SER A 400 16.86 44.57 36.07
C SER A 400 17.47 44.71 34.68
N ILE A 401 18.76 45.03 34.69
CA ILE A 401 19.64 45.10 33.54
C ILE A 401 19.70 43.69 32.96
N LEU A 402 19.02 43.48 31.83
CA LEU A 402 19.11 42.25 31.05
C LEU A 402 20.54 42.15 30.49
N PRO A 403 21.28 41.05 30.78
CA PRO A 403 22.57 40.84 30.14
C PRO A 403 22.31 40.61 28.65
N SER A 404 22.97 41.43 27.83
CA SER A 404 23.02 41.31 26.38
C SER A 404 23.59 39.94 26.01
N ARG A 405 22.71 38.95 25.84
CA ARG A 405 23.03 37.61 25.34
C ARG A 405 23.22 37.70 23.82
N SER A 406 24.32 38.31 23.40
CA SER A 406 24.92 38.09 22.08
C SER A 406 25.58 36.69 22.04
N ALA A 407 24.86 35.67 22.51
CA ALA A 407 25.30 34.29 22.47
C ALA A 407 25.31 33.86 21.00
N SER A 408 26.51 33.59 20.51
CA SER A 408 26.86 32.96 19.24
C SER A 408 25.72 32.08 18.72
N ARG A 409 25.04 32.53 17.66
CA ARG A 409 24.19 31.63 16.88
C ARG A 409 25.09 30.49 16.44
N ALA A 410 24.76 29.27 16.86
CA ALA A 410 25.46 28.08 16.40
C ALA A 410 25.56 28.16 14.87
N PRO A 411 26.75 27.89 14.29
CA PRO A 411 26.92 27.93 12.84
C PRO A 411 25.80 27.10 12.21
N SER A 412 25.09 27.72 11.27
CA SER A 412 23.97 27.05 10.59
C SER A 412 24.50 25.72 10.05
N PRO A 413 23.79 24.61 10.27
CA PRO A 413 24.27 23.31 9.82
C PRO A 413 24.62 23.40 8.34
N PRO A 414 25.76 22.82 7.91
CA PRO A 414 26.21 22.88 6.53
C PRO A 414 25.06 22.44 5.64
N ARG A 415 24.65 23.32 4.72
CA ARG A 415 23.63 22.98 3.71
C ARG A 415 24.24 21.87 2.87
N GLY A 416 23.65 20.68 2.95
CA GLY A 416 24.01 19.59 2.05
C GLY A 416 23.81 20.00 0.59
N PRO A 417 24.28 19.20 -0.37
CA PRO A 417 24.01 19.43 -1.79
C PRO A 417 22.51 19.66 -1.98
N ALA A 418 22.17 20.75 -2.67
CA ALA A 418 20.79 21.10 -2.94
C ALA A 418 20.23 20.08 -3.94
N HIS A 419 19.54 19.06 -3.42
CA HIS A 419 18.80 18.14 -4.27
C HIS A 419 17.64 18.87 -4.93
N ASP A 420 17.34 18.50 -6.17
CA ASP A 420 16.10 18.87 -6.82
C ASP A 420 14.89 18.41 -5.96
N PRO A 421 13.75 19.15 -5.95
CA PRO A 421 12.65 18.81 -5.08
C PRO A 421 11.98 17.45 -5.35
N VAL A 422 12.00 16.93 -6.59
CA VAL A 422 11.49 15.58 -6.90
C VAL A 422 12.39 14.53 -6.26
N THR A 423 13.70 14.67 -6.47
CA THR A 423 14.73 13.81 -5.89
C THR A 423 14.64 13.79 -4.36
N HIS A 424 14.48 14.96 -3.74
CA HIS A 424 14.32 15.08 -2.29
C HIS A 424 13.02 14.44 -1.79
N ALA A 425 11.94 14.50 -2.58
CA ALA A 425 10.68 13.81 -2.28
C ALA A 425 10.81 12.29 -2.37
N LEU A 426 11.47 11.76 -3.39
CA LEU A 426 11.69 10.31 -3.52
C LEU A 426 12.52 9.76 -2.35
N LEU A 427 13.65 10.41 -2.02
CA LEU A 427 14.47 10.02 -0.86
C LEU A 427 13.71 10.10 0.48
N SER A 428 12.88 11.14 0.65
CA SER A 428 12.05 11.27 1.85
C SER A 428 10.95 10.21 1.92
N PHE A 429 10.36 9.86 0.77
CA PHE A 429 9.35 8.82 0.66
C PHE A 429 9.94 7.45 0.95
N GLU A 430 11.13 7.14 0.43
CA GLU A 430 11.89 5.93 0.71
C GLU A 430 12.13 5.74 2.22
N GLY A 431 12.64 6.78 2.91
CA GLY A 431 12.83 6.72 4.36
C GLY A 431 11.53 6.51 5.14
N LEU A 432 10.41 7.07 4.67
CA LEU A 432 9.09 6.85 5.26
C LEU A 432 8.57 5.43 5.03
N VAL A 433 8.80 4.86 3.84
CA VAL A 433 8.46 3.46 3.53
C VAL A 433 9.30 2.50 4.35
N LYS A 434 10.62 2.70 4.43
CA LYS A 434 11.52 1.91 5.29
C LYS A 434 11.07 1.97 6.76
N ARG A 435 10.63 3.14 7.25
CA ARG A 435 10.04 3.28 8.59
C ARG A 435 8.71 2.53 8.74
N LEU A 436 7.85 2.54 7.71
CA LEU A 436 6.56 1.85 7.71
C LEU A 436 6.75 0.34 7.86
N VAL A 437 7.74 -0.27 7.19
CA VAL A 437 7.96 -1.73 7.17
C VAL A 437 9.01 -2.23 8.17
N GLY A 438 9.83 -1.36 8.74
CA GLY A 438 10.99 -1.77 9.54
C GLY A 438 10.64 -2.68 10.71
N GLY A 439 11.11 -3.93 10.68
CA GLY A 439 10.86 -4.95 11.70
C GLY A 439 9.49 -5.64 11.61
N LEU A 440 8.75 -5.42 10.51
CA LEU A 440 7.50 -6.12 10.20
C LEU A 440 7.65 -7.16 9.10
N VAL A 441 8.65 -7.02 8.22
CA VAL A 441 8.93 -7.96 7.14
C VAL A 441 10.41 -8.34 7.22
N GLN A 442 10.70 -9.62 7.13
CA GLN A 442 12.07 -10.13 7.11
C GLN A 442 12.76 -9.79 5.78
N PRO A 443 14.09 -9.63 5.77
CA PRO A 443 14.82 -9.47 4.53
C PRO A 443 14.70 -10.74 3.67
N PRO A 444 14.76 -10.64 2.33
CA PRO A 444 14.72 -11.81 1.43
C PRO A 444 15.80 -12.86 1.74
N THR A 445 16.95 -12.42 2.28
CA THR A 445 18.08 -13.29 2.65
C THR A 445 17.86 -14.11 3.92
N ALA A 446 16.74 -13.96 4.62
CA ALA A 446 16.45 -14.75 5.81
C ALA A 446 16.33 -16.23 5.42
N ALA A 447 17.04 -17.10 6.15
CA ALA A 447 16.99 -18.54 5.89
C ALA A 447 15.54 -19.05 5.98
N PRO A 448 15.09 -19.91 5.06
CA PRO A 448 13.80 -20.54 5.17
C PRO A 448 13.74 -21.32 6.49
N THR A 449 12.71 -21.06 7.29
CA THR A 449 12.55 -21.59 8.65
C THR A 449 12.06 -23.04 8.68
N ALA A 450 11.53 -23.57 7.57
CA ALA A 450 11.07 -24.97 7.44
C ALA A 450 11.20 -25.51 6.00
N VAL A 451 10.91 -26.79 5.82
CA VAL A 451 11.16 -27.59 4.61
C VAL A 451 10.01 -27.41 3.59
N ASP A 452 10.30 -26.78 2.46
CA ASP A 452 9.59 -26.81 1.16
C ASP A 452 8.05 -26.89 1.17
N SER A 453 7.35 -25.89 1.71
CA SER A 453 5.89 -25.74 1.49
C SER A 453 5.59 -24.68 0.42
N SER A 454 4.50 -24.85 -0.35
CA SER A 454 4.09 -23.88 -1.38
C SER A 454 3.76 -22.50 -0.81
N ASP A 455 3.40 -22.44 0.47
CA ASP A 455 3.08 -21.19 1.15
C ASP A 455 4.36 -20.40 1.47
N GLN A 456 5.47 -21.07 1.79
CA GLN A 456 6.78 -20.42 1.93
C GLN A 456 7.28 -19.80 0.63
N GLU A 457 7.04 -20.44 -0.52
CA GLU A 457 7.39 -19.87 -1.83
C GLU A 457 6.62 -18.55 -2.05
N ALA A 458 5.32 -18.53 -1.73
CA ALA A 458 4.50 -17.32 -1.85
C ALA A 458 4.97 -16.19 -0.90
N GLU A 459 5.38 -16.54 0.31
CA GLU A 459 5.95 -15.59 1.28
C GLU A 459 7.29 -15.04 0.83
N HIS A 460 8.18 -15.90 0.34
CA HIS A 460 9.46 -15.51 -0.22
C HIS A 460 9.28 -14.54 -1.39
N ILE A 461 8.38 -14.88 -2.32
CA ILE A 461 8.00 -13.99 -3.43
C ILE A 461 7.47 -12.65 -2.90
N ALA A 462 6.71 -12.63 -1.81
CA ALA A 462 6.23 -11.38 -1.24
C ALA A 462 7.35 -10.53 -0.62
N ARG A 463 8.35 -11.16 0.02
CA ARG A 463 9.55 -10.48 0.54
C ARG A 463 10.41 -9.92 -0.60
N GLU A 464 10.65 -10.72 -1.64
CA GLU A 464 11.36 -10.30 -2.85
C GLU A 464 10.64 -9.13 -3.53
N ALA A 465 9.33 -9.24 -3.76
CA ALA A 465 8.56 -8.17 -4.38
C ALA A 465 8.58 -6.86 -3.58
N LEU A 466 8.62 -6.93 -2.24
CA LEU A 466 8.80 -5.74 -1.41
C LEU A 466 10.21 -5.16 -1.51
N ALA A 467 11.24 -6.02 -1.54
CA ALA A 467 12.62 -5.60 -1.70
C ALA A 467 12.83 -4.94 -3.06
N GLU A 468 12.41 -5.58 -4.16
CA GLU A 468 12.43 -5.04 -5.51
C GLU A 468 11.67 -3.70 -5.61
N ALA A 469 10.52 -3.57 -4.93
CA ALA A 469 9.78 -2.31 -4.92
C ALA A 469 10.56 -1.18 -4.22
N ILE A 470 11.29 -1.47 -3.13
CA ILE A 470 12.11 -0.50 -2.42
C ILE A 470 13.35 -0.14 -3.24
N GLU A 471 13.97 -1.12 -3.90
CA GLU A 471 15.09 -0.92 -4.84
C GLU A 471 14.66 -0.06 -6.03
N ALA A 472 13.52 -0.36 -6.67
CA ALA A 472 12.98 0.47 -7.74
C ALA A 472 12.68 1.91 -7.28
N LEU A 473 12.34 2.13 -6.00
CA LEU A 473 12.17 3.47 -5.44
C LEU A 473 13.52 4.20 -5.24
N GLU A 474 14.57 3.48 -4.82
CA GLU A 474 15.93 3.99 -4.75
C GLU A 474 16.45 4.35 -6.16
N SER A 475 16.26 3.45 -7.12
CA SER A 475 16.56 3.63 -8.54
C SER A 475 15.80 4.81 -9.15
N ALA A 476 14.55 5.03 -8.75
CA ALA A 476 13.80 6.24 -9.13
C ALA A 476 14.44 7.52 -8.58
N ALA A 477 14.96 7.51 -7.35
CA ALA A 477 15.63 8.66 -6.75
C ALA A 477 16.96 8.97 -7.46
N ILE A 478 17.76 7.96 -7.76
CA ILE A 478 19.03 8.08 -8.49
C ILE A 478 18.78 8.61 -9.90
N SER A 479 17.83 8.00 -10.63
CA SER A 479 17.42 8.44 -11.95
C SER A 479 16.90 9.88 -11.94
N SER A 480 16.08 10.24 -10.95
CA SER A 480 15.63 11.63 -10.78
C SER A 480 16.81 12.59 -10.57
N ALA A 481 17.79 12.22 -9.75
CA ALA A 481 18.95 13.07 -9.50
C ALA A 481 19.75 13.33 -10.80
N ALA A 482 19.89 12.31 -11.65
CA ALA A 482 20.52 12.46 -12.96
C ALA A 482 19.68 13.32 -13.92
N LEU A 483 18.38 13.05 -14.01
CA LEU A 483 17.42 13.78 -14.86
C LEU A 483 17.27 15.28 -14.51
N HIS A 484 17.57 15.64 -13.26
CA HIS A 484 17.50 17.03 -12.77
C HIS A 484 18.88 17.65 -12.50
N GLY A 485 19.95 16.89 -12.74
CA GLY A 485 21.33 17.29 -12.49
C GLY A 485 21.91 18.19 -13.59
N PRO A 486 23.11 18.75 -13.35
CA PRO A 486 23.88 19.40 -14.41
C PRO A 486 24.17 18.40 -15.53
N ASN A 487 24.04 18.85 -16.78
CA ASN A 487 24.21 18.01 -17.99
C ASN A 487 23.29 16.76 -17.97
N GLY A 488 22.09 16.89 -17.41
CA GLY A 488 21.14 15.78 -17.27
C GLY A 488 20.82 15.09 -18.60
N ALA A 489 20.71 15.84 -19.70
CA ALA A 489 20.43 15.31 -21.04
C ALA A 489 21.57 14.40 -21.51
N GLU A 490 22.80 14.93 -21.57
CA GLU A 490 24.02 14.22 -21.97
C GLU A 490 24.29 12.99 -21.10
N ARG A 491 24.23 13.14 -19.78
CA ARG A 491 24.49 12.04 -18.84
C ARG A 491 23.44 10.93 -18.97
N THR A 492 22.17 11.28 -19.06
CA THR A 492 21.09 10.30 -19.25
C THR A 492 21.24 9.60 -20.60
N LEU A 493 21.52 10.35 -21.68
CA LEU A 493 21.76 9.81 -23.02
C LEU A 493 22.94 8.81 -23.03
N ALA A 494 24.06 9.16 -22.37
CA ALA A 494 25.21 8.26 -22.25
C ALA A 494 24.83 6.97 -21.52
N SER A 495 24.07 7.08 -20.43
CA SER A 495 23.63 5.94 -19.61
C SER A 495 22.70 4.99 -20.37
N VAL A 496 21.69 5.53 -21.07
CA VAL A 496 20.79 4.68 -21.86
C VAL A 496 21.48 4.05 -23.09
N ARG A 497 22.55 4.67 -23.61
CA ARG A 497 23.39 4.06 -24.66
C ARG A 497 24.19 2.88 -24.10
N ARG A 498 24.78 3.04 -22.91
CA ARG A 498 25.49 1.95 -22.22
C ARG A 498 24.56 0.77 -21.92
N LEU A 499 23.34 1.04 -21.44
CA LEU A 499 22.32 0.00 -21.26
C LEU A 499 21.93 -0.70 -22.56
N ARG A 500 21.80 0.03 -23.67
CA ARG A 500 21.49 -0.56 -24.99
C ARG A 500 22.62 -1.46 -25.49
N ASP A 501 23.86 -1.00 -25.31
CA ASP A 501 25.05 -1.59 -25.89
C ASP A 501 25.77 -2.57 -24.94
N ASP A 502 25.23 -2.76 -23.72
CA ASP A 502 25.79 -3.62 -22.66
C ASP A 502 27.25 -3.24 -22.32
N ILE A 503 27.47 -1.94 -22.07
CA ILE A 503 28.80 -1.36 -21.79
C ILE A 503 28.91 -0.97 -20.32
N ASP A 504 29.85 -1.58 -19.60
CA ASP A 504 30.15 -1.25 -18.20
C ASP A 504 30.90 0.07 -18.04
N ASN A 505 30.51 0.88 -17.04
CA ASN A 505 31.22 2.08 -16.63
C ASN A 505 31.14 2.29 -15.10
N ASP A 506 32.22 2.04 -14.39
CA ASP A 506 32.33 2.15 -12.92
C ASP A 506 31.84 3.51 -12.35
N GLU A 507 31.97 4.62 -13.09
CA GLU A 507 31.57 5.95 -12.60
C GLU A 507 30.04 6.15 -12.58
N ASP A 508 29.33 5.50 -13.51
CA ASP A 508 27.89 5.64 -13.70
C ASP A 508 27.12 4.31 -13.55
N GLU A 509 27.77 3.23 -13.12
CA GLU A 509 27.16 1.90 -12.90
C GLU A 509 25.84 2.00 -12.13
N LYS A 510 25.84 2.77 -11.03
CA LYS A 510 24.62 2.99 -10.23
C LYS A 510 23.49 3.69 -10.97
N LEU A 511 23.81 4.55 -11.94
CA LEU A 511 22.80 5.20 -12.76
C LEU A 511 22.30 4.24 -13.85
N ASP A 512 23.20 3.44 -14.41
CA ASP A 512 22.84 2.42 -15.40
C ASP A 512 21.90 1.39 -14.76
N ASP A 513 22.27 0.81 -13.61
CA ASP A 513 21.43 -0.08 -12.79
C ASP A 513 20.08 0.58 -12.46
N ALA A 514 20.11 1.83 -11.99
CA ALA A 514 18.89 2.54 -11.63
C ALA A 514 17.94 2.77 -12.82
N LEU A 515 18.49 2.97 -14.01
CA LEU A 515 17.71 3.11 -15.24
C LEU A 515 17.22 1.74 -15.75
N GLU A 516 17.85 0.63 -15.39
CA GLU A 516 17.41 -0.74 -15.67
C GLU A 516 16.28 -1.19 -14.73
N ASP A 517 16.41 -0.95 -13.43
CA ASP A 517 15.42 -1.35 -12.41
C ASP A 517 14.06 -0.65 -12.56
N LEU A 518 14.06 0.56 -13.12
CA LEU A 518 12.83 1.31 -13.32
C LEU A 518 11.92 0.59 -14.31
N PRO A 519 10.60 0.49 -14.06
CA PRO A 519 9.69 -0.03 -15.06
C PRO A 519 9.74 0.79 -16.34
N SER A 520 9.81 0.12 -17.49
CA SER A 520 9.99 0.70 -18.81
C SER A 520 9.08 1.92 -19.05
N VAL A 521 7.78 1.79 -18.77
CA VAL A 521 6.83 2.91 -18.95
C VAL A 521 7.10 4.07 -18.00
N SER A 522 7.50 3.80 -16.76
CA SER A 522 7.86 4.86 -15.79
C SER A 522 9.09 5.62 -16.25
N LEU A 523 10.11 4.92 -16.76
CA LEU A 523 11.31 5.53 -17.34
C LEU A 523 10.96 6.41 -18.54
N PHE A 524 10.18 5.89 -19.50
CA PHE A 524 9.76 6.65 -20.68
C PHE A 524 8.99 7.91 -20.28
N SER A 525 8.04 7.80 -19.34
CA SER A 525 7.30 8.95 -18.84
C SER A 525 8.19 9.98 -18.14
N ALA A 526 9.21 9.56 -17.39
CA ALA A 526 10.16 10.47 -16.74
C ALA A 526 10.98 11.25 -17.78
N ILE A 527 11.52 10.57 -18.79
CA ILE A 527 12.30 11.21 -19.87
C ILE A 527 11.41 12.11 -20.74
N ILE A 528 10.18 11.69 -21.09
CA ILE A 528 9.23 12.52 -21.86
C ILE A 528 8.94 13.84 -21.16
N ARG A 529 8.72 13.82 -19.84
CA ARG A 529 8.49 15.06 -19.08
C ARG A 529 9.67 16.01 -19.21
N ARG A 530 10.89 15.53 -19.02
CA ARG A 530 12.10 16.36 -19.18
C ARG A 530 12.28 16.87 -20.60
N THR A 531 12.00 16.02 -21.57
CA THR A 531 12.01 16.39 -22.98
C THR A 531 11.03 17.52 -23.26
N ASN A 532 9.81 17.44 -22.73
CA ASN A 532 8.78 18.47 -22.92
C ASN A 532 9.13 19.80 -22.22
N VAL A 533 9.81 19.77 -21.07
CA VAL A 533 10.35 20.98 -20.43
C VAL A 533 11.40 21.63 -21.31
N ALA A 534 12.37 20.86 -21.83
CA ALA A 534 13.41 21.39 -22.73
C ALA A 534 12.81 21.96 -24.03
N LEU A 535 11.86 21.23 -24.64
CA LEU A 535 11.16 21.68 -25.85
C LEU A 535 10.37 22.97 -25.65
N SER A 536 9.87 23.25 -24.44
CA SER A 536 9.15 24.49 -24.16
C SER A 536 10.02 25.76 -24.23
N GLY A 537 11.35 25.61 -24.12
CA GLY A 537 12.30 26.70 -24.33
C GLY A 537 12.64 26.96 -25.80
N VAL A 538 12.37 26.00 -26.70
CA VAL A 538 12.75 26.12 -28.11
C VAL A 538 11.75 27.03 -28.84
N THR A 539 12.27 28.09 -29.46
CA THR A 539 11.46 28.99 -30.28
C THR A 539 11.15 28.35 -31.64
N PRO A 540 9.87 28.20 -32.04
CA PRO A 540 9.52 27.62 -33.33
C PRO A 540 9.86 28.56 -34.49
N VAL A 541 10.33 28.01 -35.62
CA VAL A 541 10.72 28.78 -36.83
C VAL A 541 9.52 29.51 -37.47
N ASN A 542 8.32 28.93 -37.39
CA ASN A 542 7.09 29.53 -37.90
C ASN A 542 6.14 29.86 -36.74
N GLU A 543 6.07 31.14 -36.35
CA GLU A 543 5.08 31.61 -35.37
C GLU A 543 3.63 31.33 -35.81
N LYS A 544 3.38 31.24 -37.13
CA LYS A 544 2.05 31.00 -37.69
C LYS A 544 1.48 29.62 -37.39
N ASP A 545 2.33 28.62 -37.12
CA ASP A 545 1.84 27.27 -36.81
C ASP A 545 1.38 27.14 -35.36
N GLY A 546 1.76 28.06 -34.46
CA GLY A 546 1.26 28.19 -33.08
C GLY A 546 1.35 26.93 -32.19
N ALA A 547 1.89 25.83 -32.72
CA ALA A 547 1.92 24.54 -32.06
C ALA A 547 3.11 24.49 -31.13
N THR A 548 2.84 24.31 -29.83
CA THR A 548 3.88 24.08 -28.84
C THR A 548 4.62 22.79 -29.17
N LEU A 549 5.95 22.85 -29.22
CA LEU A 549 6.79 21.68 -29.42
C LEU A 549 6.63 20.78 -28.19
N ARG A 550 5.93 19.65 -28.36
CA ARG A 550 5.79 18.62 -27.33
C ARG A 550 5.70 17.23 -27.95
N ILE A 551 6.20 16.26 -27.21
CA ILE A 551 5.97 14.83 -27.43
C ILE A 551 4.71 14.45 -26.65
N ARG A 552 3.75 13.87 -27.35
CA ARG A 552 2.50 13.37 -26.76
C ARG A 552 2.77 12.16 -25.90
N GLU A 553 2.03 12.03 -24.80
CA GLU A 553 2.07 10.81 -23.98
C GLU A 553 1.34 9.66 -24.69
N ALA A 554 1.71 8.41 -24.41
CA ALA A 554 1.09 7.24 -25.05
C ALA A 554 -0.44 7.18 -24.84
N GLY A 555 -0.93 7.59 -23.67
CA GLY A 555 -2.36 7.72 -23.41
C GLY A 555 -3.05 8.71 -24.35
N GLU A 556 -2.42 9.86 -24.63
CA GLU A 556 -2.94 10.84 -25.59
C GLU A 556 -2.93 10.30 -27.03
N ILE A 557 -1.89 9.55 -27.40
CA ILE A 557 -1.77 8.93 -28.74
C ILE A 557 -2.90 7.91 -28.96
N TRP A 558 -3.27 7.16 -27.91
CA TRP A 558 -4.38 6.21 -27.96
C TRP A 558 -5.76 6.83 -27.71
N GLY A 559 -5.83 8.13 -27.39
CA GLY A 559 -7.08 8.80 -27.04
C GLY A 559 -7.69 8.31 -25.73
N TRP A 560 -6.88 7.77 -24.82
CA TRP A 560 -7.31 7.33 -23.51
C TRP A 560 -7.32 8.48 -22.51
N SER A 561 -8.29 8.46 -21.60
CA SER A 561 -8.24 9.33 -20.43
C SER A 561 -7.07 8.94 -19.52
N LYS A 562 -6.59 9.89 -18.70
CA LYS A 562 -5.56 9.62 -17.70
C LYS A 562 -5.94 8.45 -16.77
N ALA A 563 -7.20 8.38 -16.36
CA ALA A 563 -7.70 7.30 -15.49
C ALA A 563 -7.70 5.93 -16.20
N GLU A 564 -8.02 5.87 -17.49
CA GLU A 564 -7.96 4.64 -18.27
C GLU A 564 -6.53 4.17 -18.49
N TYR A 565 -5.63 5.09 -18.82
CA TYR A 565 -4.20 4.81 -18.95
C TYR A 565 -3.63 4.31 -17.62
N GLU A 566 -3.96 4.97 -16.50
CA GLU A 566 -3.56 4.53 -15.16
C GLU A 566 -4.06 3.12 -14.83
N ARG A 567 -5.33 2.82 -15.13
CA ARG A 567 -5.92 1.51 -14.84
C ARG A 567 -5.33 0.39 -15.69
N GLN A 568 -5.03 0.64 -16.96
CA GLN A 568 -4.60 -0.40 -17.89
C GLN A 568 -3.09 -0.62 -17.90
N VAL A 569 -2.32 0.46 -17.91
CA VAL A 569 -0.87 0.43 -18.09
C VAL A 569 -0.15 0.55 -16.76
N LEU A 570 -0.71 1.29 -15.81
CA LEU A 570 0.01 1.72 -14.61
C LEU A 570 -0.67 1.25 -13.32
N SER A 571 -1.32 0.09 -13.38
CA SER A 571 -1.99 -0.52 -12.24
C SER A 571 -1.01 -1.15 -11.23
N GLY A 572 0.25 -1.36 -11.63
CA GLY A 572 1.34 -1.86 -10.80
C GLY A 572 2.66 -1.96 -11.58
N PHE A 573 3.71 -2.42 -10.90
CA PHE A 573 5.04 -2.65 -11.50
C PHE A 573 4.99 -3.59 -12.71
N GLY A 574 4.42 -4.79 -12.54
CA GLY A 574 4.34 -5.81 -13.61
C GLY A 574 3.66 -5.30 -14.89
N PRO A 575 2.41 -4.80 -14.82
CA PRO A 575 1.75 -4.21 -15.98
C PRO A 575 2.55 -3.08 -16.64
N ALA A 576 3.19 -2.22 -15.85
CA ALA A 576 3.99 -1.13 -16.41
C ALA A 576 5.23 -1.63 -17.18
N GLU A 577 5.81 -2.77 -16.79
CA GLU A 577 6.90 -3.39 -17.56
C GLU A 577 6.37 -4.07 -18.82
N GLU A 578 5.31 -4.87 -18.71
CA GLU A 578 4.70 -5.61 -19.84
C GLU A 578 4.21 -4.70 -20.96
N TRP A 579 3.74 -3.48 -20.62
CA TRP A 579 3.29 -2.49 -21.59
C TRP A 579 4.42 -1.69 -22.25
N GLY A 580 5.66 -1.80 -21.75
CA GLY A 580 6.84 -1.08 -22.27
C GLY A 580 6.97 -1.15 -23.79
N PRO A 581 6.99 -2.33 -24.42
CA PRO A 581 7.11 -2.45 -25.87
C PRO A 581 5.96 -1.81 -26.67
N ARG A 582 4.74 -1.80 -26.13
CA ARG A 582 3.58 -1.18 -26.79
C ARG A 582 3.66 0.34 -26.69
N VAL A 583 4.02 0.86 -25.52
CA VAL A 583 4.25 2.29 -25.28
C VAL A 583 5.39 2.80 -26.17
N ALA A 584 6.51 2.08 -26.24
CA ALA A 584 7.63 2.43 -27.10
C ALA A 584 7.26 2.52 -28.58
N LYS A 585 6.49 1.55 -29.10
CA LYS A 585 5.98 1.59 -30.49
C LYS A 585 5.05 2.78 -30.74
N ALA A 586 4.23 3.17 -29.77
CA ALA A 586 3.37 4.33 -29.88
C ALA A 586 4.16 5.64 -29.88
N LEU A 587 5.22 5.73 -29.08
CA LEU A 587 6.06 6.92 -28.93
C LEU A 587 7.03 7.13 -30.11
N LYS A 588 7.52 6.04 -30.73
CA LYS A 588 8.48 6.09 -31.85
C LYS A 588 8.16 7.18 -32.90
N PRO A 589 6.98 7.22 -33.53
CA PRO A 589 6.69 8.23 -34.56
C PRO A 589 6.73 9.68 -34.03
N GLU A 590 6.39 9.90 -32.75
CA GLU A 590 6.49 11.22 -32.13
C GLU A 590 7.95 11.65 -31.94
N VAL A 591 8.82 10.73 -31.52
CA VAL A 591 10.25 10.98 -31.33
C VAL A 591 10.92 11.30 -32.68
N GLU A 592 10.67 10.49 -33.71
CA GLU A 592 11.24 10.69 -35.05
C GLU A 592 10.77 12.02 -35.69
N ARG A 593 9.48 12.35 -35.51
CA ARG A 593 8.91 13.65 -35.92
C ARG A 593 9.65 14.79 -35.22
N MET A 594 9.83 14.70 -33.90
CA MET A 594 10.45 15.78 -33.13
C MET A 594 11.93 15.98 -33.48
N LEU A 595 12.70 14.90 -33.64
CA LEU A 595 14.10 14.97 -34.10
C LEU A 595 14.19 15.65 -35.47
N SER A 596 13.30 15.29 -36.39
CA SER A 596 13.24 15.89 -37.73
C SER A 596 12.93 17.39 -37.67
N THR A 597 11.99 17.80 -36.80
CA THR A 597 11.67 19.21 -36.57
C THR A 597 12.88 19.98 -36.01
N LEU A 598 13.52 19.48 -34.96
CA LEU A 598 14.69 20.15 -34.34
C LEU A 598 15.88 20.25 -35.29
N ALA A 599 16.10 19.25 -36.14
CA ALA A 599 17.12 19.31 -37.19
C ALA A 599 16.83 20.43 -38.21
N GLY A 600 15.55 20.60 -38.59
CA GLY A 600 15.12 21.70 -39.46
C GLY A 600 15.33 23.09 -38.84
N ILE A 601 15.05 23.25 -37.55
CA ILE A 601 15.32 24.49 -36.81
C ILE A 601 16.83 24.80 -36.83
N THR A 602 17.64 23.80 -36.52
CA THR A 602 19.11 23.95 -36.48
C THR A 602 19.72 24.28 -37.83
N ALA A 603 19.14 23.76 -38.93
CA ALA A 603 19.60 24.06 -40.28
C ALA A 603 19.20 25.46 -40.78
N GLY A 604 18.13 26.04 -40.23
CA GLY A 604 17.63 27.37 -40.60
C GLY A 604 18.31 28.53 -39.87
N GLU A 605 18.87 28.30 -38.68
CA GLU A 605 19.57 29.33 -37.92
C GLU A 605 21.02 29.53 -38.41
N ALA A 606 21.47 30.79 -38.47
CA ALA A 606 22.87 31.16 -38.70
C ALA A 606 23.77 30.52 -37.60
N PRO A 607 25.10 30.39 -37.78
CA PRO A 607 25.95 29.36 -37.13
C PRO A 607 26.09 29.39 -35.58
N LYS A 608 25.33 30.24 -34.87
CA LYS A 608 25.20 30.18 -33.42
C LYS A 608 24.05 29.23 -33.07
N VAL A 609 24.35 27.94 -32.99
CA VAL A 609 23.42 26.92 -32.50
C VAL A 609 22.84 27.37 -31.17
N ASN A 610 21.51 27.53 -31.10
CA ASN A 610 20.84 27.83 -29.85
C ASN A 610 21.04 26.65 -28.88
N LYS A 611 21.66 26.93 -27.73
CA LYS A 611 21.94 25.94 -26.67
C LYS A 611 20.68 25.19 -26.24
N GLU A 612 19.52 25.87 -26.23
CA GLU A 612 18.23 25.27 -25.85
C GLU A 612 17.76 24.23 -26.89
N THR A 613 18.02 24.48 -28.18
CA THR A 613 17.67 23.53 -29.25
C THR A 613 18.57 22.30 -29.20
N ALA A 614 19.85 22.47 -28.88
CA ALA A 614 20.78 21.37 -28.69
C ALA A 614 20.39 20.49 -27.48
N ASP A 615 20.11 21.10 -26.33
CA ASP A 615 19.67 20.39 -25.12
C ASP A 615 18.35 19.64 -25.35
N ALA A 616 17.37 20.28 -26.00
CA ALA A 616 16.13 19.62 -26.37
C ALA A 616 16.36 18.43 -27.31
N ALA A 617 17.26 18.56 -28.30
CA ALA A 617 17.59 17.45 -29.19
C ALA A 617 18.25 16.28 -28.45
N GLU A 618 19.11 16.55 -27.46
CA GLU A 618 19.71 15.51 -26.62
C GLU A 618 18.67 14.76 -25.80
N TRP A 619 17.70 15.46 -25.20
CA TRP A 619 16.59 14.81 -24.49
C TRP A 619 15.73 13.92 -25.40
N VAL A 620 15.41 14.40 -26.61
CA VAL A 620 14.65 13.60 -27.59
C VAL A 620 15.45 12.36 -28.02
N ARG A 621 16.77 12.48 -28.20
CA ARG A 621 17.65 11.32 -28.47
C ARG A 621 17.69 10.37 -27.28
N ALA A 622 17.81 10.87 -26.05
CA ALA A 622 17.83 10.05 -24.84
C ALA A 622 16.55 9.21 -24.74
N LEU A 623 15.39 9.81 -25.03
CA LEU A 623 14.13 9.07 -25.11
C LEU A 623 14.18 8.00 -26.20
N GLY A 624 14.62 8.35 -27.42
CA GLY A 624 14.70 7.41 -28.53
C GLY A 624 15.64 6.22 -28.26
N VAL A 625 16.78 6.45 -27.61
CA VAL A 625 17.71 5.39 -27.20
C VAL A 625 17.10 4.54 -26.08
N ALA A 626 16.41 5.15 -25.11
CA ALA A 626 15.72 4.40 -24.06
C ALA A 626 14.64 3.45 -24.62
N LEU A 627 13.91 3.85 -25.67
CA LEU A 627 12.94 2.98 -26.35
C LEU A 627 13.61 1.75 -27.01
N ASP A 628 14.85 1.90 -27.48
CA ASP A 628 15.62 0.79 -28.05
C ASP A 628 16.18 -0.10 -26.93
N ALA A 629 16.85 0.50 -25.94
CA ALA A 629 17.48 -0.21 -24.83
C ALA A 629 16.47 -1.09 -24.07
N ARG A 630 15.29 -0.55 -23.74
CA ARG A 630 14.30 -1.23 -22.88
C ARG A 630 13.26 -2.06 -23.64
N ALA A 631 13.01 -1.74 -24.90
CA ALA A 631 11.91 -2.34 -25.65
C ALA A 631 12.28 -2.83 -27.06
N GLY A 632 13.54 -2.68 -27.48
CA GLY A 632 14.03 -3.05 -28.82
C GLY A 632 13.40 -2.23 -29.95
N VAL A 633 12.87 -1.04 -29.65
CA VAL A 633 12.21 -0.17 -30.64
C VAL A 633 13.19 0.89 -31.14
N LYS A 634 13.87 0.56 -32.24
CA LYS A 634 14.82 1.49 -32.91
C LYS A 634 14.12 2.75 -33.43
N VAL A 635 14.67 3.91 -33.07
CA VAL A 635 14.25 5.25 -33.50
C VAL A 635 15.27 5.85 -34.46
N VAL A 636 14.85 6.27 -35.65
CA VAL A 636 15.75 6.88 -36.63
C VAL A 636 16.24 8.26 -36.14
N GLY A 637 17.55 8.49 -36.22
CA GLY A 637 18.18 9.75 -35.80
C GLY A 637 18.47 9.89 -34.30
N ALA A 638 18.16 8.85 -33.50
CA ALA A 638 18.45 8.84 -32.07
C ALA A 638 19.86 8.32 -31.73
N ALA A 639 20.44 7.47 -32.60
CA ALA A 639 21.72 6.80 -32.38
C ALA A 639 22.90 7.79 -32.33
#